data_AF-A0A915DUL5-F1
#
_entry.id   AF-A0A915DUL5-F1
#
_cell.length_a   1.000
_cell.length_b   1.000
_cell.length_c   1.000
_cell.angle_alpha   90.00
_cell.angle_beta   90.00
_cell.angle_gamma   90.00
#
_symmetry.space_group_name_H-M   'P 1'
#
loop_
_entity.id
_entity.type
_entity.pdbx_description
1 polymer ?
#
loop_
_entity_poly.entity_id
_entity_poly.type
_entity_poly.pdbx_seq_one_letter_code
_entity_poly.pdbx_strand_id
1 'polypeptide(L)'
;MIPTISNNANDISATPALFAGLLAVLAQNNPAVQECLLNQESNNHFLAHCLQTLVNDNASETYKVKCVGAVSSIVRGYAPALKYLSQQNGVETLKQCFDAGLQKKEDKVVERLAIAVANVALSFEGIPVVEKTQVADLLNHIHDTLIELNESDSDYHSSALEYIQSNNDIMKHIDNK
;
A
#
# COMPACT_ATOMS: atom_id res chain seq x y z
N MET A 1 18.92 -21.98 42.41
CA MET A 1 18.87 -22.09 40.95
C MET A 1 17.83 -21.10 40.45
N ILE A 2 18.26 -19.98 39.87
CA ILE A 2 17.36 -18.99 39.27
C ILE A 2 17.15 -19.43 37.82
N PRO A 3 15.90 -19.60 37.33
CA PRO A 3 15.69 -19.98 35.94
C PRO A 3 16.08 -18.80 35.06
N THR A 4 17.03 -19.05 34.16
CA THR A 4 17.41 -18.12 33.11
C THR A 4 16.25 -18.02 32.13
N ILE A 5 15.58 -16.87 32.09
CA ILE A 5 14.60 -16.56 31.04
C ILE A 5 15.40 -16.44 29.75
N SER A 6 15.21 -17.40 28.85
CA SER A 6 15.69 -17.33 27.47
C SER A 6 14.94 -16.18 26.79
N ASN A 7 15.58 -15.01 26.70
CA ASN A 7 15.12 -13.93 25.84
C ASN A 7 15.21 -14.40 24.39
N ASN A 8 14.14 -14.98 23.87
CA ASN A 8 13.96 -15.20 22.45
C ASN A 8 13.82 -13.83 21.78
N ALA A 9 14.94 -13.29 21.30
CA ALA A 9 15.04 -12.04 20.55
C ALA A 9 14.38 -12.09 19.14
N ASN A 10 13.47 -13.03 18.89
CA ASN A 10 12.91 -13.33 17.57
C ASN A 10 11.51 -12.74 17.32
N ASP A 11 10.95 -11.93 18.24
CA ASP A 11 9.56 -11.44 18.10
C ASP A 11 9.42 -9.91 18.06
N ILE A 12 10.52 -9.19 17.86
CA ILE A 12 10.53 -7.72 17.78
C ILE A 12 9.96 -7.23 16.44
N SER A 13 9.95 -8.07 15.38
CA SER A 13 9.39 -7.70 14.08
C SER A 13 7.86 -7.73 14.02
N ALA A 14 7.18 -8.40 14.96
CA ALA A 14 5.72 -8.50 14.99
C ALA A 14 5.05 -7.23 15.54
N THR A 15 5.68 -6.59 16.53
CA THR A 15 5.13 -5.40 17.20
C THR A 15 4.94 -4.21 16.24
N PRO A 16 5.92 -3.82 15.39
CA PRO A 16 5.72 -2.73 14.42
C PRO A 16 4.62 -3.02 13.40
N ALA A 17 4.47 -4.28 12.98
CA ALA A 17 3.43 -4.69 12.05
C ALA A 17 2.02 -4.60 12.66
N LEU A 18 1.86 -4.96 13.94
CA LEU A 18 0.60 -4.82 14.67
C LEU A 18 0.21 -3.34 14.80
N PHE A 19 1.15 -2.48 15.17
CA PHE A 19 0.91 -1.03 15.25
C PHE A 19 0.50 -0.45 13.89
N ALA A 20 1.19 -0.83 12.81
CA ALA A 20 0.81 -0.37 11.48
C ALA A 20 -0.59 -0.83 11.09
N GLY A 21 -0.95 -2.08 11.40
CA GLY A 21 -2.31 -2.59 11.20
C GLY A 21 -3.36 -1.83 12.00
N LEU A 22 -3.11 -1.54 13.27
CA LEU A 22 -4.04 -0.80 14.13
C LEU A 22 -4.26 0.63 13.61
N LEU A 23 -3.18 1.34 13.28
CA LEU A 23 -3.26 2.70 12.74
C LEU A 23 -4.00 2.72 11.39
N ALA A 24 -3.80 1.71 10.55
CA ALA A 24 -4.53 1.58 9.29
C ALA A 24 -6.05 1.46 9.51
N VAL A 25 -6.48 0.70 10.53
CA VAL A 25 -7.91 0.57 10.87
C VAL A 25 -8.47 1.88 11.39
N LEU A 26 -7.73 2.57 12.26
CA LEU A 26 -8.18 3.85 12.83
C LEU A 26 -8.26 4.97 11.77
N ALA A 27 -7.36 4.97 10.79
CA ALA A 27 -7.31 5.98 9.73
C ALA A 27 -8.39 5.79 8.66
N GLN A 28 -8.91 4.57 8.51
CA GLN A 28 -9.83 4.24 7.42
C GLN A 28 -11.10 5.11 7.48
N ASN A 29 -11.29 5.96 6.48
CA ASN A 29 -12.41 6.90 6.37
C ASN A 29 -12.54 7.84 7.58
N ASN A 30 -11.43 8.16 8.25
CA ASN A 30 -11.41 9.04 9.41
C ASN A 30 -10.43 10.21 9.20
N PRO A 31 -10.90 11.35 8.66
CA PRO A 31 -10.05 12.50 8.33
C PRO A 31 -9.24 13.03 9.51
N ALA A 32 -9.79 13.00 10.73
CA ALA A 32 -9.07 13.48 11.91
C ALA A 32 -7.85 12.59 12.23
N VAL A 33 -8.00 11.27 12.10
CA VAL A 33 -6.87 10.34 12.29
C VAL A 33 -5.89 10.44 11.11
N GLN A 34 -6.39 10.54 9.88
CA GLN A 34 -5.55 10.73 8.69
C GLN A 34 -4.69 11.99 8.81
N GLU A 35 -5.27 13.10 9.27
CA GLU A 35 -4.57 14.36 9.57
C GLU A 35 -3.51 14.17 10.65
N CYS A 36 -3.84 13.53 11.78
CA CYS A 36 -2.86 13.26 12.84
C CYS A 36 -1.68 12.42 12.36
N LEU A 37 -1.91 11.43 11.50
CA LEU A 37 -0.86 10.56 10.95
C LEU A 37 -0.02 11.24 9.85
N LEU A 38 -0.50 12.38 9.34
CA LEU A 38 0.17 13.22 8.35
C LEU A 38 0.90 14.41 8.97
N ASN A 39 0.53 14.81 10.20
CA ASN A 39 0.89 16.10 10.79
C ASN A 39 2.40 16.38 10.73
N GLN A 40 2.73 17.40 9.92
CA GLN A 40 4.09 17.80 9.58
C GLN A 40 4.81 18.59 10.65
N GLU A 41 4.09 19.11 11.65
CA GLU A 41 4.71 19.82 12.78
C GLU A 41 5.39 18.86 13.76
N SER A 42 4.99 17.60 13.73
CA SER A 42 5.63 16.53 14.47
C SER A 42 6.57 15.77 13.53
N ASN A 43 7.79 15.45 13.95
CA ASN A 43 8.70 14.54 13.22
C ASN A 43 8.14 13.10 13.05
N ASN A 44 6.84 12.88 13.26
CA ASN A 44 6.14 11.60 13.22
C ASN A 44 5.29 11.49 11.95
N HIS A 45 5.95 11.39 10.80
CA HIS A 45 5.27 11.10 9.55
C HIS A 45 5.06 9.61 9.40
N PHE A 46 3.98 9.08 9.98
CA PHE A 46 3.71 7.65 9.92
C PHE A 46 3.54 7.14 8.47
N LEU A 47 3.00 7.99 7.59
CA LEU A 47 2.98 7.71 6.14
C LEU A 47 4.39 7.55 5.56
N ALA A 48 5.33 8.45 5.88
CA ALA A 48 6.71 8.34 5.41
C ALA A 48 7.43 7.10 5.97
N HIS A 49 7.20 6.78 7.24
CA HIS A 49 7.70 5.55 7.86
C HIS A 49 7.21 4.30 7.11
N CYS A 50 5.92 4.27 6.73
CA CYS A 50 5.39 3.18 5.92
C CYS A 50 6.11 3.09 4.58
N LEU A 51 6.27 4.21 3.85
CA LEU A 51 6.98 4.23 2.56
C LEU A 51 8.43 3.72 2.68
N GLN A 52 9.17 4.15 3.71
CA GLN A 52 10.53 3.66 3.97
C GLN A 52 10.55 2.15 4.26
N THR A 53 9.53 1.64 4.94
CA THR A 53 9.40 0.21 5.23
C THR A 53 9.18 -0.61 3.96
N LEU A 54 8.44 -0.08 2.98
CA LEU A 54 8.13 -0.77 1.72
C LEU A 54 9.37 -1.01 0.85
N VAL A 55 10.38 -0.14 0.92
CA VAL A 55 11.65 -0.27 0.18
C VAL A 55 12.76 -0.88 1.03
N ASN A 56 12.49 -1.21 2.29
CA ASN A 56 13.47 -1.85 3.15
C ASN A 56 13.51 -3.36 2.88
N ASP A 57 14.61 -3.83 2.30
CA ASP A 57 14.82 -5.25 2.00
C ASP A 57 14.81 -6.17 3.23
N ASN A 58 15.10 -5.62 4.42
CA ASN A 58 15.09 -6.37 5.67
C ASN A 58 13.71 -6.40 6.34
N ALA A 59 12.72 -5.65 5.83
CA ALA A 59 11.37 -5.67 6.37
C ALA A 59 10.68 -6.99 6.01
N SER A 60 10.02 -7.62 6.98
CA SER A 60 9.27 -8.83 6.74
C SER A 60 8.07 -8.56 5.81
N GLU A 61 7.71 -9.57 5.01
CA GLU A 61 6.53 -9.53 4.14
C GLU A 61 5.27 -9.08 4.90
N THR A 62 5.03 -9.68 6.07
CA THR A 62 3.91 -9.31 6.96
C THR A 62 3.93 -7.83 7.31
N TYR A 63 5.10 -7.27 7.60
CA TYR A 63 5.18 -5.85 7.95
C TYR A 63 4.90 -4.96 6.74
N LYS A 64 5.48 -5.28 5.58
CA LYS A 64 5.18 -4.58 4.32
C LYS A 64 3.69 -4.60 4.00
N VAL A 65 3.02 -5.75 4.09
CA VAL A 65 1.55 -5.87 3.88
C VAL A 65 0.77 -4.91 4.80
N LYS A 66 1.16 -4.80 6.07
CA LYS A 66 0.52 -3.87 7.01
C LYS A 66 0.81 -2.41 6.66
N CYS A 67 2.03 -2.09 6.25
CA CYS A 67 2.38 -0.75 5.77
C CYS A 67 1.63 -0.36 4.49
N VAL A 68 1.46 -1.27 3.52
CA VAL A 68 0.64 -1.02 2.32
C VAL A 68 -0.81 -0.73 2.73
N GLY A 69 -1.35 -1.53 3.66
CA GLY A 69 -2.68 -1.28 4.21
C GLY A 69 -2.81 0.09 4.88
N ALA A 70 -1.81 0.50 5.67
CA ALA A 70 -1.76 1.80 6.29
C ALA A 70 -1.69 2.95 5.28
N VAL A 71 -0.84 2.85 4.26
CA VAL A 71 -0.75 3.84 3.17
C VAL A 71 -2.12 4.01 2.51
N SER A 72 -2.78 2.91 2.16
CA SER A 72 -4.13 2.95 1.57
C SER A 72 -5.12 3.67 2.49
N SER A 73 -5.21 3.29 3.76
CA SER A 73 -6.15 3.91 4.71
C SER A 73 -5.87 5.39 4.98
N ILE A 74 -4.60 5.80 5.02
CA ILE A 74 -4.22 7.20 5.27
C ILE A 74 -4.57 8.08 4.07
N VAL A 75 -4.35 7.57 2.85
CA VAL A 75 -4.48 8.35 1.62
C VAL A 75 -5.92 8.33 1.09
N ARG A 76 -6.65 7.22 1.25
CA ARG A 76 -7.98 7.03 0.67
C ARG A 76 -8.94 8.15 1.05
N GLY A 77 -9.48 8.83 0.04
CA GLY A 77 -10.49 9.89 0.19
C GLY A 77 -9.97 11.16 0.87
N TYR A 78 -8.66 11.27 1.12
CA TYR A 78 -8.07 12.38 1.85
C TYR A 78 -6.99 13.08 1.03
N ALA A 79 -7.40 14.13 0.31
CA ALA A 79 -6.55 14.85 -0.66
C ALA A 79 -5.22 15.37 -0.08
N PRO A 80 -5.14 15.86 1.18
CA PRO A 80 -3.86 16.27 1.76
C PRO A 80 -2.84 15.13 1.83
N ALA A 81 -3.27 13.92 2.20
CA ALA A 81 -2.38 12.76 2.24
C ALA A 81 -1.99 12.29 0.83
N LEU A 82 -2.89 12.38 -0.17
CA LEU A 82 -2.53 12.10 -1.56
C LEU A 82 -1.48 13.08 -2.08
N LYS A 83 -1.64 14.37 -1.80
CA LYS A 83 -0.65 15.38 -2.14
C LYS A 83 0.71 15.08 -1.50
N TYR A 84 0.72 14.76 -0.22
CA TYR A 84 1.95 14.39 0.49
C TYR A 84 2.58 13.12 -0.09
N LEU A 85 1.79 12.08 -0.38
CA LEU A 85 2.27 10.86 -1.02
C LEU A 85 3.02 11.19 -2.31
N SER A 86 2.45 12.04 -3.17
CA SER A 86 3.11 12.46 -4.41
C SER A 86 4.41 13.24 -4.16
N GLN A 87 4.40 14.19 -3.21
CA GLN A 87 5.57 14.99 -2.86
C GLN A 87 6.75 14.16 -2.30
N GLN A 88 6.47 13.00 -1.71
CA GLN A 88 7.48 12.10 -1.14
C GLN A 88 7.90 10.97 -2.10
N ASN A 89 7.65 11.09 -3.41
CA ASN A 89 7.86 10.00 -4.37
C ASN A 89 7.15 8.69 -3.96
N GLY A 90 6.01 8.81 -3.26
CA GLY A 90 5.30 7.68 -2.67
C GLY A 90 4.69 6.76 -3.73
N VAL A 91 4.21 7.29 -4.84
CA VAL A 91 3.69 6.47 -5.96
C VAL A 91 4.81 5.63 -6.59
N GLU A 92 5.97 6.25 -6.86
CA GLU A 92 7.14 5.54 -7.36
C GLU A 92 7.64 4.48 -6.34
N THR A 93 7.59 4.80 -5.05
CA THR A 93 7.90 3.84 -3.98
C THR A 93 6.96 2.63 -3.98
N LEU A 94 5.65 2.85 -4.19
CA LEU A 94 4.68 1.76 -4.32
C LEU A 94 4.96 0.90 -5.55
N LYS A 95 5.32 1.53 -6.68
CA LYS A 95 5.73 0.82 -7.91
C LYS A 95 6.95 -0.06 -7.68
N GLN A 96 8.00 0.49 -7.08
CA GLN A 96 9.23 -0.25 -6.75
C GLN A 96 8.95 -1.42 -5.80
N CYS A 97 8.08 -1.22 -4.81
CA CYS A 97 7.66 -2.28 -3.90
C CYS A 97 6.91 -3.40 -4.62
N PHE A 98 6.04 -3.05 -5.58
CA PHE A 98 5.32 -4.02 -6.41
C PHE A 98 6.27 -4.83 -7.28
N ASP A 99 7.14 -4.16 -8.05
CA ASP A 99 8.11 -4.80 -8.94
C ASP A 99 9.09 -5.69 -8.15
N ALA A 100 9.55 -5.24 -6.98
CA ALA A 100 10.40 -6.04 -6.10
C ALA A 100 9.65 -7.24 -5.47
N GLY A 101 8.37 -7.06 -5.14
CA GLY A 101 7.50 -8.11 -4.62
C GLY A 101 7.33 -9.24 -5.63
N LEU A 102 7.14 -8.91 -6.91
CA LEU A 102 7.11 -9.87 -8.01
C LEU A 102 8.42 -10.65 -8.14
N GLN A 103 9.57 -9.96 -8.13
CA GLN A 103 10.88 -10.59 -8.22
C GLN A 103 11.18 -11.55 -7.05
N LYS A 104 10.73 -11.18 -5.85
CA LYS A 104 10.94 -11.95 -4.61
C LYS A 104 9.87 -13.00 -4.35
N LYS A 105 8.81 -13.05 -5.16
CA LYS A 105 7.62 -13.89 -4.93
C LYS A 105 6.94 -13.59 -3.59
N GLU A 106 6.89 -12.31 -3.20
CA GLU A 106 6.18 -11.83 -1.99
C GLU A 106 4.69 -11.65 -2.32
N ASP A 107 3.98 -12.77 -2.52
CA ASP A 107 2.68 -12.75 -3.17
C ASP A 107 1.64 -11.88 -2.46
N LYS A 108 1.66 -11.88 -1.12
CA LYS A 108 0.70 -11.09 -0.33
C LYS A 108 0.98 -9.60 -0.43
N VAL A 109 2.24 -9.19 -0.64
CA VAL A 109 2.60 -7.79 -0.82
C VAL A 109 2.08 -7.29 -2.16
N VAL A 110 2.29 -8.08 -3.22
CA VAL A 110 1.81 -7.80 -4.58
C VAL A 110 0.29 -7.66 -4.59
N GLU A 111 -0.42 -8.66 -4.06
CA GLU A 111 -1.88 -8.65 -3.97
C GLU A 111 -2.38 -7.42 -3.19
N ARG A 112 -1.76 -7.16 -2.04
CA ARG A 112 -2.16 -6.04 -1.18
C ARG A 112 -1.91 -4.68 -1.84
N LEU A 113 -0.82 -4.53 -2.61
CA LEU A 113 -0.52 -3.31 -3.35
C LEU A 113 -1.55 -3.05 -4.43
N ALA A 114 -1.88 -4.06 -5.23
CA ALA A 114 -2.90 -3.95 -6.27
C ALA A 114 -4.23 -3.45 -5.70
N ILE A 115 -4.71 -4.09 -4.64
CA ILE A 115 -5.95 -3.71 -3.94
C ILE A 115 -5.84 -2.30 -3.34
N ALA A 116 -4.70 -1.96 -2.73
CA ALA A 116 -4.49 -0.66 -2.10
C ALA A 116 -4.52 0.49 -3.11
N VAL A 117 -3.80 0.35 -4.22
CA VAL A 117 -3.72 1.35 -5.30
C VAL A 117 -5.09 1.53 -5.94
N ALA A 118 -5.79 0.44 -6.26
CA ALA A 118 -7.15 0.47 -6.75
C ALA A 118 -8.11 1.27 -5.83
N ASN A 119 -8.08 0.98 -4.52
CA ASN A 119 -8.92 1.69 -3.55
C ASN A 119 -8.58 3.19 -3.46
N VAL A 120 -7.30 3.56 -3.57
CA VAL A 120 -6.89 4.96 -3.59
C VAL A 120 -7.39 5.64 -4.86
N ALA A 121 -7.18 5.05 -6.04
CA ALA A 121 -7.63 5.61 -7.31
C ALA A 121 -9.14 5.91 -7.31
N LEU A 122 -9.96 4.93 -6.90
CA LEU A 122 -11.41 5.07 -6.79
C LEU A 122 -11.83 6.22 -5.86
N SER A 123 -11.12 6.41 -4.75
CA SER A 123 -11.50 7.41 -3.75
C SER A 123 -11.35 8.87 -4.21
N PHE A 124 -10.71 9.09 -5.36
CA PHE A 124 -10.54 10.41 -5.98
C PHE A 124 -11.22 10.51 -7.35
N GLU A 125 -12.08 9.57 -7.71
CA GLU A 125 -12.90 9.65 -8.91
C GLU A 125 -13.81 10.89 -8.85
N GLY A 126 -13.89 11.66 -9.94
CA GLY A 126 -14.63 12.93 -9.97
C GLY A 126 -14.04 14.08 -9.15
N ILE A 127 -12.96 13.85 -8.38
CA ILE A 127 -12.30 14.89 -7.57
C ILE A 127 -11.18 15.55 -8.41
N PRO A 128 -11.13 16.90 -8.52
CA PRO A 128 -10.11 17.60 -9.31
C PRO A 128 -8.78 17.73 -8.54
N VAL A 129 -8.09 16.60 -8.33
CA VAL A 129 -6.76 16.55 -7.71
C VAL A 129 -5.75 16.06 -8.74
N VAL A 130 -4.66 16.81 -8.97
CA VAL A 130 -3.69 16.53 -10.05
C VAL A 130 -2.93 15.24 -9.78
N GLU A 131 -2.60 15.00 -8.51
CA GLU A 131 -1.82 13.86 -8.03
C GLU A 131 -2.50 12.51 -8.26
N LYS A 132 -3.83 12.50 -8.50
CA LYS A 132 -4.57 11.26 -8.79
C LYS A 132 -4.10 10.57 -10.08
N THR A 133 -3.58 11.35 -11.04
CA THR A 133 -3.06 10.83 -12.31
C THR A 133 -1.91 9.86 -12.09
N GLN A 134 -1.00 10.16 -11.16
CA GLN A 134 0.12 9.27 -10.84
C GLN A 134 -0.38 7.93 -10.26
N VAL A 135 -1.42 7.96 -9.43
CA VAL A 135 -2.03 6.74 -8.88
C VAL A 135 -2.74 5.95 -9.97
N ALA A 136 -3.40 6.63 -10.92
CA ALA A 136 -4.03 6.01 -12.09
C ALA A 136 -2.99 5.30 -12.96
N ASP A 137 -1.87 5.96 -13.25
CA ASP A 137 -0.76 5.40 -14.04
C ASP A 137 -0.18 4.15 -13.36
N LEU A 138 -0.02 4.19 -12.03
CA LEU A 138 0.41 3.03 -11.26
C LEU A 138 -0.62 1.89 -11.31
N LEU A 139 -1.92 2.20 -11.22
CA LEU A 139 -2.98 1.20 -11.32
C LEU A 139 -2.96 0.51 -12.69
N ASN A 140 -2.76 1.28 -13.76
CA ASN A 140 -2.61 0.76 -15.12
C ASN A 140 -1.39 -0.16 -15.23
N HIS A 141 -0.23 0.26 -14.72
CA HIS A 141 0.98 -0.58 -14.69
C HIS A 141 0.74 -1.90 -13.96
N ILE A 142 0.11 -1.87 -12.79
CA ILE A 142 -0.21 -3.06 -12.01
C ILE A 142 -1.16 -3.97 -12.80
N HIS A 143 -2.23 -3.42 -13.37
CA HIS A 143 -3.22 -4.19 -14.13
C HIS A 143 -2.58 -4.89 -15.33
N ASP A 144 -1.84 -4.13 -16.16
CA ASP A 144 -1.20 -4.65 -17.37
C ASP A 144 -0.19 -5.76 -17.00
N THR A 145 0.61 -5.56 -15.93
CA THR A 145 1.56 -6.56 -15.43
C THR A 145 0.87 -7.83 -14.93
N LEU A 146 -0.24 -7.71 -14.19
CA LEU A 146 -0.97 -8.86 -13.66
C LEU A 146 -1.63 -9.68 -14.79
N ILE A 147 -2.11 -9.03 -15.86
CA ILE A 147 -2.62 -9.72 -17.06
C ILE A 147 -1.49 -10.54 -17.70
N GLU A 148 -0.34 -9.91 -17.98
CA GLU A 148 0.80 -10.59 -18.62
C GLU A 148 1.26 -11.81 -17.81
N LEU A 149 1.28 -11.70 -16.48
CA LEU A 149 1.63 -12.81 -15.60
C LEU A 149 0.62 -13.94 -15.66
N ASN A 150 -0.68 -13.63 -15.61
CA ASN A 150 -1.76 -14.63 -15.65
C ASN A 150 -1.84 -15.37 -17.01
N GLU A 151 -1.42 -14.73 -18.11
CA GLU A 151 -1.26 -15.39 -19.41
C GLU A 151 -0.08 -16.37 -19.45
N SER A 152 0.95 -16.11 -18.65
CA SER A 152 2.20 -16.90 -18.60
C SER A 152 2.18 -18.04 -17.57
N ASP A 153 1.41 -17.90 -16.48
CA ASP A 153 1.31 -18.85 -15.36
C ASP A 153 -0.10 -18.76 -14.73
N SER A 154 -0.90 -19.83 -14.83
CA SER A 154 -2.37 -19.76 -14.65
C SER A 154 -2.86 -19.51 -13.23
N ASP A 155 -1.99 -19.60 -12.22
CA ASP A 155 -2.38 -19.55 -10.81
C ASP A 155 -1.84 -18.29 -10.09
N TYR A 156 -1.12 -17.40 -10.77
CA TYR A 156 -0.41 -16.28 -10.14
C TYR A 156 -1.29 -15.01 -10.01
N HIS A 157 -1.54 -14.55 -8.78
CA HIS A 157 -2.27 -13.31 -8.44
C HIS A 157 -3.71 -13.15 -8.93
N SER A 158 -4.39 -14.26 -9.18
CA SER A 158 -5.78 -14.27 -9.67
C SER A 158 -6.73 -13.40 -8.85
N SER A 159 -6.64 -13.42 -7.51
CA SER A 159 -7.54 -12.64 -6.64
C SER A 159 -7.37 -11.12 -6.77
N ALA A 160 -6.15 -10.61 -6.98
CA ALA A 160 -5.93 -9.18 -7.18
C ALA A 160 -6.43 -8.72 -8.55
N LEU A 161 -6.17 -9.52 -9.59
CA LEU A 161 -6.64 -9.25 -10.94
C LEU A 161 -8.17 -9.33 -11.01
N GLU A 162 -8.78 -10.36 -10.41
CA GLU A 162 -10.22 -10.50 -10.27
C GLU A 162 -10.83 -9.30 -9.54
N TYR A 163 -10.21 -8.80 -8.47
CA TYR A 163 -10.69 -7.62 -7.77
C TYR A 163 -10.71 -6.37 -8.66
N ILE A 164 -9.65 -6.16 -9.43
CA ILE A 164 -9.55 -5.03 -10.37
C ILE A 164 -10.61 -5.17 -11.48
N GLN A 165 -10.69 -6.35 -12.11
CA GLN A 165 -11.56 -6.61 -13.27
C GLN A 165 -13.05 -6.69 -12.91
N SER A 166 -13.39 -7.20 -11.73
CA SER A 166 -14.79 -7.28 -11.27
C SER A 166 -15.36 -5.94 -10.83
N ASN A 167 -14.52 -4.92 -10.66
CA ASN A 167 -14.95 -3.60 -10.23
C ASN A 167 -15.05 -2.66 -11.44
N ASN A 168 -16.28 -2.49 -11.92
CA ASN A 168 -16.58 -1.67 -13.09
C ASN A 168 -16.06 -0.23 -12.99
N ASP A 169 -16.01 0.35 -11.80
CA ASP A 169 -15.53 1.73 -11.62
C ASP A 169 -14.01 1.79 -11.72
N ILE A 170 -13.31 0.74 -11.30
CA ILE A 170 -11.87 0.58 -11.55
C ILE A 170 -11.61 0.40 -13.05
N MET A 171 -12.37 -0.48 -13.72
CA MET A 171 -12.18 -0.75 -15.14
C MET A 171 -12.43 0.49 -16.01
N LYS A 172 -13.47 1.30 -15.71
CA LYS A 172 -13.64 2.60 -16.36
C LYS A 172 -12.43 3.51 -16.17
N HIS A 173 -11.79 3.46 -15.00
CA HIS A 173 -10.60 4.26 -14.73
C HIS A 173 -9.42 3.84 -15.62
N ILE A 174 -9.29 2.54 -15.88
CA ILE A 174 -8.24 1.94 -16.72
C ILE A 174 -8.52 2.18 -18.22
N ASP A 175 -9.77 2.07 -18.65
CA ASP A 175 -10.19 2.17 -20.06
C ASP A 175 -10.18 3.60 -20.60
N ASN A 176 -10.19 4.63 -19.74
CA ASN A 176 -10.19 6.04 -20.12
C ASN A 176 -8.78 6.59 -20.47
N LYS A 177 -7.87 5.75 -20.99
CA LYS A 177 -6.56 6.17 -21.55
C LYS A 177 -6.74 7.20 -22.68
#